data_AF-A0A7K8QHN0-F1
#
_entry.id   AF-A0A7K8QHN0-F1
#
_cell.length_a   1.000
_cell.length_b   1.000
_cell.length_c   1.000
_cell.angle_alpha   90.00
_cell.angle_beta   90.00
_cell.angle_gamma   90.00
#
_symmetry.space_group_name_H-M   'P 1'
#
loop_
_entity.id
_entity.type
_entity.pdbx_description
1 polymer ?
#
loop_
_entity_poly.entity_id
_entity_poly.type
_entity_poly.pdbx_seq_one_letter_code
_entity_poly.pdbx_strand_id
1 'polypeptide(L)'
;LMCEVGPNKQLLQHVEEMLLQVPDDFIEIMITATCQLTWHHKSNTLEVKDIQLHLECQWNMWIPSFGSEEIKFYKKAYTTEAHKQRMALICETTKK
;
A
#
# COMPACT_ATOMS: atom_id res chain seq x y z
N LEU A 1 16.77 12.55 9.70
CA LEU A 1 15.80 12.83 10.78
C LEU A 1 15.94 14.22 11.41
N MET A 2 16.96 14.55 12.22
CA MET A 2 16.99 15.88 12.89
C MET A 2 17.00 17.09 11.93
N CYS A 3 17.73 17.00 10.82
CA CYS A 3 17.70 18.04 9.78
C CYS A 3 16.35 18.14 9.04
N GLU A 4 15.54 17.06 9.03
CA GLU A 4 14.22 17.01 8.39
C GLU A 4 13.11 17.54 9.31
N VAL A 5 13.26 17.36 10.62
CA VAL A 5 12.29 17.81 11.65
C VAL A 5 12.42 19.33 11.93
N GLY A 6 13.59 19.91 11.61
CA GLY A 6 13.86 21.34 11.61
C GLY A 6 14.86 21.78 12.70
N PRO A 7 15.56 22.91 12.49
CA PRO A 7 16.72 23.32 13.30
C PRO A 7 16.40 23.66 14.77
N ASN A 8 15.12 23.83 15.14
CA ASN A 8 14.70 24.31 16.46
C ASN A 8 13.97 23.26 17.33
N LYS A 9 13.98 21.98 16.94
CA LYS A 9 13.34 20.90 17.72
C LYS A 9 14.39 20.01 18.37
N GLN A 10 14.54 20.15 19.68
CA GLN A 10 15.30 19.20 20.49
C GLN A 10 14.37 18.04 20.87
N LEU A 11 14.64 16.85 20.33
CA LEU A 11 14.00 15.63 20.78
C LEU A 11 14.74 15.09 21.99
N LEU A 12 14.02 14.48 22.93
CA LEU A 12 14.66 13.70 23.99
C LEU A 12 15.39 12.52 23.34
N GLN A 13 16.59 12.20 23.83
CA GLN A 13 17.45 11.15 23.25
C GLN A 13 16.69 9.83 23.01
N HIS A 14 15.90 9.39 23.99
CA HIS A 14 15.11 8.16 23.85
C HIS A 14 14.08 8.20 22.71
N VAL A 15 13.50 9.37 22.45
CA VAL A 15 12.53 9.55 21.35
C VAL A 15 13.23 9.55 20.00
N GLU A 16 14.43 10.11 19.92
CA GLU A 16 15.25 10.05 18.70
C GLU A 16 15.66 8.61 18.37
N GLU A 17 16.10 7.85 19.36
CA GLU A 17 16.44 6.43 19.21
C GLU A 17 15.25 5.61 18.69
N MET A 18 14.05 5.84 19.25
CA MET A 18 12.83 5.17 18.76
C MET A 18 12.47 5.58 17.32
N LEU A 19 12.61 6.87 16.98
CA LEU A 19 12.31 7.35 15.62
C LEU A 19 13.31 6.85 14.58
N LEU A 20 14.55 6.57 14.99
CA LEU A 20 15.57 5.96 14.12
C LEU A 20 15.25 4.50 13.82
N GLN A 21 14.63 3.78 14.76
CA GLN A 21 14.27 2.37 14.56
C GLN A 21 13.09 2.18 13.59
N VAL A 22 12.15 3.14 13.54
CA VAL A 22 10.94 3.02 12.70
C VAL A 22 11.24 2.82 11.21
N PRO A 23 12.16 3.60 10.58
CA PRO A 23 12.59 3.34 9.20
C PRO A 23 13.20 1.96 8.99
N ASP A 24 14.01 1.47 9.92
CA ASP A 24 14.69 0.18 9.80
C ASP A 24 13.65 -0.96 9.81
N ASP A 25 12.75 -0.95 10.79
CA ASP A 25 11.65 -1.93 10.89
C ASP A 25 10.73 -1.87 9.65
N PHE A 26 10.47 -0.66 9.15
CA PHE A 26 9.67 -0.46 7.95
C PHE A 26 10.31 -1.09 6.70
N ILE A 27 11.63 -0.92 6.52
CA ILE A 27 12.37 -1.48 5.39
C ILE A 27 12.35 -3.01 5.44
N GLU A 28 12.54 -3.62 6.62
CA GLU A 28 12.48 -5.08 6.77
C GLU A 28 11.11 -5.66 6.39
N ILE A 29 10.03 -5.02 6.85
CA ILE A 29 8.66 -5.42 6.50
C ILE A 29 8.41 -5.27 5.01
N MET A 30 8.81 -4.13 4.42
CA MET A 30 8.64 -3.85 3.00
C MET A 30 9.37 -4.87 2.12
N ILE A 31 10.64 -5.17 2.42
CA ILE A 31 11.43 -6.13 1.63
C ILE A 31 10.80 -7.52 1.70
N THR A 32 10.38 -7.95 2.89
CA THR A 32 9.75 -9.26 3.08
C THR A 32 8.48 -9.38 2.25
N ALA A 33 7.60 -8.38 2.30
CA ALA A 33 6.34 -8.41 1.56
C ALA A 33 6.53 -8.29 0.05
N THR A 34 7.48 -7.47 -0.41
CA THR A 34 7.74 -7.26 -1.84
C THR A 34 8.40 -8.48 -2.47
N CYS A 35 9.33 -9.15 -1.78
CA CYS A 35 9.86 -10.44 -2.21
C CYS A 35 8.76 -11.52 -2.32
N GLN A 36 7.77 -11.52 -1.42
CA GLN A 36 6.62 -12.43 -1.52
C GLN A 36 5.75 -12.12 -2.75
N LEU A 37 5.55 -10.84 -3.08
CA LEU A 37 4.84 -10.41 -4.30
C LEU A 37 5.60 -10.82 -5.57
N THR A 38 6.93 -10.66 -5.59
CA THR A 38 7.80 -11.08 -6.69
C THR A 38 7.65 -12.58 -6.96
N TRP A 39 7.73 -13.38 -5.89
CA TRP A 39 7.55 -14.83 -5.98
C TRP A 39 6.13 -15.22 -6.44
N HIS A 40 5.10 -14.52 -5.97
CA HIS A 40 3.71 -14.82 -6.32
C HIS A 40 3.42 -14.65 -7.82
N HIS A 41 4.02 -13.65 -8.48
CA HIS A 41 3.87 -13.49 -9.93
C HIS A 41 4.90 -14.30 -10.75
N LYS A 42 5.66 -15.19 -10.09
CA LYS A 42 6.65 -16.11 -10.66
C LYS A 42 7.90 -15.42 -11.22
N SER A 43 8.24 -14.23 -10.72
CA SER A 43 9.54 -13.61 -10.99
C SER A 43 10.56 -14.05 -9.95
N ASN A 44 11.83 -14.04 -10.34
CA ASN A 44 12.98 -14.26 -9.47
C ASN A 44 13.84 -12.99 -9.32
N THR A 45 13.31 -11.85 -9.77
CA THR A 45 13.96 -10.55 -9.73
C THR A 45 13.00 -9.55 -9.15
N LEU A 46 13.37 -8.93 -8.03
CA LEU A 46 12.59 -7.90 -7.37
C LEU A 46 12.56 -6.65 -8.26
N GLU A 47 11.36 -6.23 -8.65
CA GLU A 47 11.19 -5.05 -9.49
C GLU A 47 10.61 -3.88 -8.70
N VAL A 48 10.83 -2.65 -9.19
CA VAL A 48 10.27 -1.43 -8.59
C VAL A 48 8.75 -1.49 -8.49
N LYS A 49 8.09 -2.20 -9.42
CA LYS A 49 6.64 -2.38 -9.44
C LYS A 49 6.13 -3.18 -8.25
N ASP A 50 6.90 -4.14 -7.74
CA ASP A 50 6.54 -4.92 -6.54
C ASP A 50 6.49 -4.01 -5.30
N ILE A 51 7.51 -3.14 -5.18
CA ILE A 51 7.63 -2.17 -4.09
C ILE A 51 6.52 -1.12 -4.18
N GLN A 52 6.31 -0.55 -5.36
CA GLN A 52 5.26 0.43 -5.59
C GLN A 52 3.88 -0.14 -5.25
N LEU A 53 3.57 -1.36 -5.70
CA LEU A 53 2.30 -2.03 -5.40
C LEU A 53 2.10 -2.21 -3.89
N HIS A 54 3.13 -2.62 -3.15
CA HIS A 54 3.04 -2.77 -1.70
C HIS A 54 2.79 -1.44 -0.99
N LEU A 55 3.48 -0.37 -1.39
CA LEU A 55 3.30 0.97 -0.82
C LEU A 55 1.90 1.53 -1.07
N GLU A 56 1.39 1.41 -2.30
CA GLU A 56 0.09 1.96 -2.68
C GLU A 56 -1.07 1.16 -2.05
N CYS A 57 -0.99 -0.18 -2.05
CA CYS A 57 -2.07 -1.04 -1.53
C CYS A 57 -2.09 -1.19 0.00
N GLN A 58 -0.94 -1.24 0.66
CA GLN A 58 -0.86 -1.57 2.10
C GLN A 58 -0.58 -0.34 2.96
N TRP A 59 0.18 0.61 2.45
CA TRP A 59 0.58 1.81 3.19
C TRP A 59 -0.16 3.06 2.75
N ASN A 60 -0.95 2.99 1.67
CA ASN A 60 -1.60 4.15 1.05
C ASN A 60 -0.60 5.28 0.77
N MET A 61 0.62 4.91 0.41
CA MET A 61 1.71 5.82 0.06
C MET A 61 1.87 5.85 -1.45
N TRP A 62 1.80 7.05 -2.02
CA TRP A 62 2.04 7.27 -3.44
C TRP A 62 3.34 8.03 -3.64
N ILE A 63 4.24 7.50 -4.46
CA ILE A 63 5.52 8.12 -4.76
C ILE A 63 5.45 8.80 -6.14
N PRO A 64 5.55 10.14 -6.20
CA PRO A 64 5.60 10.85 -7.47
C PRO A 64 6.78 10.37 -8.33
N SER A 65 6.58 10.35 -9.65
CA SER A 65 7.60 9.98 -10.65
C SER A 65 7.99 8.51 -10.76
N PHE A 66 7.51 7.62 -9.88
CA PHE A 66 7.74 6.17 -9.97
C PHE A 66 6.55 5.38 -10.56
N GLY A 67 5.39 6.01 -10.76
CA GLY A 67 4.15 5.35 -11.22
C GLY A 67 3.65 5.78 -12.60
N SER A 68 4.47 5.67 -13.65
CA SER A 68 4.08 6.04 -15.02
C SER A 68 3.35 4.95 -15.80
N GLU A 69 3.26 3.71 -15.29
CA GLU A 69 2.43 2.67 -15.87
C GLU A 69 1.23 2.41 -14.97
N GLU A 70 0.03 2.64 -15.51
CA GLU A 70 -1.26 2.52 -14.85
C GLU A 70 -1.43 1.15 -14.15
N ILE A 71 -1.02 1.03 -12.89
CA ILE A 71 -1.62 0.04 -12.00
C ILE A 71 -3.05 0.53 -11.81
N LYS A 72 -3.98 0.08 -12.67
CA LYS A 72 -5.41 0.37 -12.50
C LYS A 72 -5.86 -0.30 -11.21
N PHE A 73 -5.84 0.45 -10.11
CA PHE A 73 -6.28 0.02 -8.77
C PHE A 73 -7.76 -0.33 -8.67
N TYR A 74 -8.51 -0.29 -9.77
CA TYR A 74 -9.89 -0.73 -9.82
C TYR A 74 -10.10 -1.61 -11.05
N LYS A 75 -9.82 -2.92 -10.90
CA LYS A 75 -10.69 -3.88 -11.59
C LYS A 75 -12.04 -3.76 -10.91
N LYS A 76 -13.04 -3.22 -11.63
CA LYS A 76 -14.44 -3.26 -11.23
C LYS A 76 -14.69 -4.61 -10.56
N ALA A 77 -15.13 -4.61 -9.31
CA ALA A 77 -15.39 -5.85 -8.58
C ALA A 77 -16.20 -6.77 -9.50
N TYR A 78 -15.70 -7.99 -9.72
CA TYR A 78 -16.43 -8.97 -10.53
C TYR A 78 -17.71 -9.30 -9.78
N THR A 79 -18.79 -8.63 -10.16
CA THR A 79 -20.12 -8.88 -9.61
C THR A 79 -20.63 -10.14 -10.24
N THR A 80 -20.75 -11.19 -9.43
CA THR A 80 -21.36 -12.45 -9.87
C THR A 80 -22.82 -12.21 -10.27
N GLU A 81 -23.34 -13.01 -11.20
CA GLU A 81 -24.76 -12.91 -11.58
C GLU A 81 -25.69 -13.05 -10.36
N ALA A 82 -25.32 -13.91 -9.40
CA ALA A 82 -26.02 -14.05 -8.13
C ALA A 82 -26.00 -12.77 -7.26
N HIS A 83 -24.94 -11.95 -7.34
CA HIS A 83 -24.89 -10.66 -6.65
C HIS A 83 -25.80 -9.63 -7.35
N LYS A 84 -25.79 -9.60 -8.70
CA LYS A 84 -26.67 -8.71 -9.48
C LYS A 84 -28.15 -9.00 -9.22
N GLN A 85 -28.53 -10.28 -9.21
CA GLN A 85 -29.90 -10.71 -8.89
C GLN A 85 -30.31 -10.28 -7.48
N ARG A 86 -29.44 -10.45 -6.47
CA ARG A 86 -29.71 -9.99 -5.10
C ARG A 86 -29.89 -8.48 -5.03
N MET A 87 -29.03 -7.70 -5.69
CA MET A 87 -29.14 -6.24 -5.74
C MET A 87 -30.44 -5.79 -6.42
N ALA A 88 -30.88 -6.46 -7.48
CA ALA A 88 -32.14 -6.16 -8.14
C ALA A 88 -33.35 -6.35 -7.20
N LEU A 89 -33.39 -7.46 -6.46
CA LEU A 89 -34.45 -7.74 -5.47
C LEU A 89 -34.48 -6.69 -4.35
N ILE A 90 -33.31 -6.29 -3.83
CA ILE A 90 -33.21 -5.26 -2.79
C ILE A 90 -33.73 -3.91 -3.30
N CYS A 91 -33.34 -3.50 -4.52
CA CYS A 91 -33.82 -2.28 -5.16
C CYS A 91 -35.34 -2.27 -5.40
N GLU A 92 -35.95 -3.43 -5.64
CA GLU A 92 -37.41 -3.54 -5.78
C GLU A 92 -38.12 -3.37 -4.42
N THR A 93 -37.55 -3.96 -3.37
CA THR A 93 -38.14 -3.89 -2.02
C THR A 93 -38.04 -2.51 -1.36
N THR A 94 -37.04 -1.69 -1.71
CA THR A 94 -36.85 -0.34 -1.16
C THR A 94 -37.63 0.75 -1.89
N LYS A 95 -38.29 0.42 -3.01
CA LYS A 95 -39.17 1.34 -3.76
C LYS A 95 -40.64 1.29 -3.32
N LYS A 96 -40.98 0.44 -2.34
CA LYS A 96 -42.29 0.40 -1.66
C LYS A 96 -42.20 1.14 -0.33
#